data_AF-A0A7C1HIA4-F1
#
_entry.id   AF-A0A7C1HIA4-F1
#
_cell.length_a   1.000
_cell.length_b   1.000
_cell.length_c   1.000
_cell.angle_alpha   90.00
_cell.angle_beta   90.00
_cell.angle_gamma   90.00
#
_symmetry.space_group_name_H-M   'P 1'
#
loop_
_entity.id
_entity.type
_entity.pdbx_description
1 polymer ?
#
loop_
_entity_poly.entity_id
_entity_poly.type
_entity_poly.pdbx_seq_one_letter_code
_entity_poly.pdbx_strand_id
1 'polypeptide(L)'
;MMFRKGGLIAAAVLALLLFFLHDYAAKLVIVSAGEAVFKAKVSVKKADLKLLKSVLLIEGMVVADKNNEFRNLFEAEKIYIGLNMTDILRGKFVTEKVEITGVSAGTQRRNSGFLPPSRVKKIKEEEKRSGGFTAGLGESLKKKAVEEAGTIPVLKAAEIAEAVKKADFKALIEPDKMAVKRKAGELAAGADEKREKILKKAESINGAERAAQIRKRAEELSSVRVSSAADIPQAQKALSELDEALKDAEALKKDAAGIKKDAEDFYGYSRSIKGEIDKAVEEDTKLLMEKTGLNFISASSLEEALIGPIWLGRINSAMDILKMADKYVPGGKKKEQRKPAAVQRGKGREILYSGSARPKFWVKKADVSGSGEKYKIAGALNDLAFEQAITGKPSKARIKYDKAGSFYTIDAVIDRVESVNDSVLVAIKNLDAKDAGVSSIDYGKFVLEGAIIDADIKAYNTSEKARVSAEINLKNMVFKKKTGEEDLIFDIVNKIGAVKIRVNAEIKDGRASVSAGSDAVSAISRGLGKIYGEKAAEIEAAARRSVMNAAGPDISGVIGGSEKSAGDIRAVIAGVDGAAGSAVSDIEKAKKKISAEIDRVKKEQGGSLLKGIMQ
;
A
#
# COMPACT_ATOMS: atom_id res chain seq x y z
N MET A 1 -42.77 -33.39 62.31
CA MET A 1 -41.31 -33.38 62.14
C MET A 1 -40.67 -32.67 63.33
N MET A 2 -40.20 -33.42 64.33
CA MET A 2 -39.38 -32.87 65.42
C MET A 2 -37.96 -32.67 64.88
N PHE A 3 -37.62 -31.45 64.46
CA PHE A 3 -36.22 -31.09 64.30
C PHE A 3 -35.53 -31.31 65.66
N ARG A 4 -34.54 -32.21 65.73
CA ARG A 4 -33.75 -32.43 66.95
C ARG A 4 -33.25 -31.06 67.42
N LYS A 5 -33.54 -30.67 68.66
CA LYS A 5 -33.25 -29.31 69.19
C LYS A 5 -31.80 -28.86 68.89
N GLY A 6 -30.84 -29.79 68.89
CA GLY A 6 -29.45 -29.52 68.49
C GLY A 6 -29.23 -29.13 67.02
N GLY A 7 -30.00 -29.67 66.07
CA GLY A 7 -29.93 -29.29 64.65
C GLY A 7 -30.54 -27.91 64.38
N LEU A 8 -31.58 -27.54 65.13
CA LEU A 8 -32.21 -26.21 65.03
C LEU A 8 -31.31 -25.13 65.66
N ILE A 9 -30.61 -25.47 66.76
CA ILE A 9 -29.59 -24.61 67.37
C ILE A 9 -28.37 -24.49 66.44
N ALA A 10 -27.88 -25.58 65.84
CA ALA A 10 -26.75 -25.52 64.91
C ALA A 10 -27.08 -24.70 63.65
N ALA A 11 -28.29 -24.84 63.09
CA ALA A 11 -28.77 -24.02 61.98
C ALA A 11 -28.93 -22.55 62.38
N ALA A 12 -29.43 -22.28 63.59
CA ALA A 12 -29.53 -20.91 64.12
C ALA A 12 -28.15 -20.28 64.34
N VAL A 13 -27.19 -21.01 64.92
CA VAL A 13 -25.81 -20.55 65.11
C VAL A 13 -25.10 -20.32 63.77
N LEU A 14 -25.30 -21.21 62.79
CA LEU A 14 -24.76 -21.04 61.44
C LEU A 14 -25.40 -19.83 60.74
N ALA A 15 -26.72 -19.65 60.87
CA ALA A 15 -27.41 -18.48 60.32
C ALA A 15 -26.93 -17.19 60.98
N LEU A 16 -26.66 -17.21 62.29
CA LEU A 16 -26.14 -16.07 63.05
C LEU A 16 -24.69 -15.77 62.66
N LEU A 17 -23.84 -16.79 62.51
CA LEU A 17 -22.47 -16.64 61.98
C LEU A 17 -22.48 -16.07 60.55
N LEU A 18 -23.33 -16.61 59.66
CA LEU A 18 -23.47 -16.09 58.30
C LEU A 18 -24.02 -14.66 58.32
N PHE A 19 -24.91 -14.32 59.24
CA PHE A 19 -25.44 -12.96 59.42
C PHE A 19 -24.37 -11.98 59.91
N PHE A 20 -23.44 -12.39 60.78
CA PHE A 20 -22.35 -11.50 61.22
C PHE A 20 -21.16 -11.46 60.23
N LEU A 21 -20.91 -12.53 59.47
CA LEU A 21 -19.78 -12.63 58.55
C LEU A 21 -20.14 -12.40 57.07
N HIS A 22 -21.40 -12.08 56.74
CA HIS A 22 -21.85 -11.92 55.35
C HIS A 22 -21.01 -10.93 54.54
N ASP A 23 -20.68 -9.76 55.09
CA ASP A 23 -19.87 -8.74 54.43
C ASP A 23 -18.41 -9.21 54.21
N TYR A 24 -17.83 -9.89 55.19
CA TYR A 24 -16.50 -10.47 55.09
C TYR A 24 -16.44 -11.60 54.05
N ALA A 25 -17.44 -12.49 54.05
CA ALA A 25 -17.57 -13.57 53.08
C ALA A 25 -17.77 -13.01 51.65
N ALA A 26 -18.63 -12.00 51.49
CA ALA A 26 -18.85 -11.33 50.21
C ALA A 26 -17.54 -10.74 49.67
N LYS A 27 -16.77 -10.04 50.50
CA LYS A 27 -15.45 -9.50 50.15
C LYS A 27 -14.49 -10.59 49.66
N LEU A 28 -14.39 -11.72 50.37
CA LEU A 28 -13.52 -12.83 49.99
C LEU A 28 -13.90 -13.45 48.63
N VAL A 29 -15.21 -13.63 48.40
CA VAL A 29 -15.72 -14.18 47.13
C VAL A 29 -15.42 -13.22 45.98
N ILE A 30 -15.68 -11.92 46.14
CA ILE A 30 -15.43 -10.90 45.11
C ILE A 30 -13.94 -10.85 44.76
N VAL A 31 -13.05 -10.83 45.75
CA VAL A 31 -11.60 -10.81 45.52
C VAL A 31 -11.17 -12.09 44.81
N SER A 32 -11.59 -13.26 45.29
CA SER A 32 -11.18 -14.55 44.69
C SER A 32 -11.68 -14.71 43.25
N ALA A 33 -12.94 -14.34 42.99
CA ALA A 33 -13.51 -14.36 41.65
C ALA A 33 -12.82 -13.35 40.73
N GLY A 34 -12.56 -12.14 41.22
CA GLY A 34 -11.84 -11.10 40.49
C GLY A 34 -10.41 -11.55 40.12
N GLU A 35 -9.67 -12.12 41.07
CA GLU A 35 -8.32 -12.64 40.81
C GLU A 35 -8.32 -13.76 39.77
N ALA A 36 -9.32 -14.64 39.79
CA ALA A 36 -9.46 -15.72 38.81
C ALA A 36 -9.80 -15.19 37.40
N VAL A 37 -10.62 -14.15 37.30
CA VAL A 37 -11.02 -13.53 36.02
C VAL A 37 -9.88 -12.70 35.43
N PHE A 38 -9.31 -11.78 36.21
CA PHE A 38 -8.30 -10.83 35.72
C PHE A 38 -6.87 -11.39 35.78
N LYS A 39 -6.66 -12.53 36.45
CA LYS A 39 -5.34 -13.16 36.66
C LYS A 39 -4.32 -12.23 37.30
N ALA A 40 -4.80 -11.30 38.13
CA ALA A 40 -4.01 -10.26 38.76
C ALA A 40 -4.59 -9.96 40.14
N LYS A 41 -3.80 -9.32 41.01
CA LYS A 41 -4.25 -8.99 42.36
C LYS A 41 -5.48 -8.09 42.33
N VAL A 42 -6.52 -8.50 43.06
CA VAL A 42 -7.73 -7.71 43.26
C VAL A 42 -7.82 -7.30 44.72
N SER A 43 -8.22 -6.07 44.97
CA SER A 43 -8.40 -5.54 46.31
C SER A 43 -9.72 -4.79 46.39
N VAL A 44 -10.41 -4.95 47.51
CA VAL A 44 -11.70 -4.32 47.79
C VAL A 44 -11.61 -3.68 49.16
N LYS A 45 -11.96 -2.39 49.28
CA LYS A 45 -11.98 -1.72 50.59
C LYS A 45 -13.10 -2.31 51.45
N LYS A 46 -14.33 -2.27 50.93
CA LYS A 46 -15.54 -2.71 51.64
C LYS A 46 -16.51 -3.43 50.71
N ALA A 47 -17.23 -4.42 51.22
CA ALA A 47 -18.33 -5.08 50.53
C ALA A 47 -19.49 -5.22 51.51
N ASP A 48 -20.56 -4.45 51.30
CA ASP A 48 -21.74 -4.39 52.16
C ASP A 48 -22.90 -5.12 51.47
N LEU A 49 -23.29 -6.27 51.99
CA LEU A 49 -24.41 -7.05 51.49
C LEU A 49 -25.68 -6.74 52.30
N LYS A 50 -26.51 -5.84 51.77
CA LYS A 50 -27.79 -5.47 52.37
C LYS A 50 -28.86 -6.51 52.01
N LEU A 51 -28.87 -7.63 52.74
CA LEU A 51 -29.78 -8.77 52.53
C LEU A 51 -31.26 -8.35 52.39
N LEU A 52 -31.76 -7.50 53.30
CA LEU A 52 -33.16 -7.03 53.29
C LEU A 52 -33.49 -6.12 52.10
N LYS A 53 -32.52 -5.33 51.63
CA LYS A 53 -32.70 -4.46 50.46
C LYS A 53 -32.38 -5.19 49.15
N SER A 54 -31.92 -6.43 49.23
CA SER A 54 -31.41 -7.22 48.11
C SER A 54 -30.38 -6.45 47.28
N VAL A 55 -29.40 -5.84 47.95
CA VAL A 55 -28.37 -5.00 47.31
C VAL A 55 -27.00 -5.38 47.82
N LEU A 56 -26.01 -5.44 46.93
CA LEU A 56 -24.59 -5.50 47.26
C LEU A 56 -23.92 -4.20 46.84
N LEU A 57 -23.30 -3.52 47.80
CA LEU A 57 -22.49 -2.32 47.59
C LEU A 57 -21.02 -2.68 47.79
N ILE A 58 -20.20 -2.45 46.77
CA ILE A 58 -18.76 -2.65 46.83
C ILE A 58 -18.10 -1.28 46.76
N GLU A 59 -17.20 -0.98 47.70
CA GLU A 59 -16.47 0.28 47.74
C GLU A 59 -14.97 0.05 47.55
N GLY A 60 -14.34 0.91 46.75
CA GLY A 60 -12.90 0.92 46.52
C GLY A 60 -12.39 -0.40 45.95
N MET A 61 -12.95 -0.83 44.81
CA MET A 61 -12.45 -2.00 44.08
C MET A 61 -11.28 -1.58 43.20
N VAL A 62 -10.18 -2.33 43.28
CA VAL A 62 -8.92 -2.03 42.58
C VAL A 62 -8.41 -3.31 41.95
N VAL A 63 -8.18 -3.30 40.62
CA VAL A 63 -7.74 -4.46 39.85
C VAL A 63 -6.35 -4.23 39.25
N ALA A 64 -5.48 -5.23 39.33
CA ALA A 64 -4.13 -5.17 38.76
C ALA A 64 -4.01 -5.47 37.29
N ASP A 65 -3.05 -4.79 36.67
CA ASP A 65 -2.63 -5.10 35.32
C ASP A 65 -1.69 -6.31 35.39
N LYS A 66 -2.09 -7.41 34.76
CA LYS A 66 -1.30 -8.63 34.69
C LYS A 66 0.02 -8.45 33.91
N ASN A 67 0.10 -7.42 33.06
CA ASN A 67 1.26 -7.13 32.22
C ASN A 67 2.16 -6.06 32.83
N ASN A 68 1.72 -5.35 33.88
CA ASN A 68 2.48 -4.27 34.50
C ASN A 68 2.35 -4.32 36.04
N GLU A 69 3.43 -4.69 36.70
CA GLU A 69 3.48 -4.95 38.14
C GLU A 69 3.01 -3.77 39.02
N PHE A 70 3.32 -2.53 38.61
CA PHE A 70 3.08 -1.33 39.42
C PHE A 70 1.97 -0.43 38.86
N ARG A 71 1.04 -0.98 38.08
CA ARG A 71 -0.11 -0.25 37.54
C ARG A 71 -1.44 -0.96 37.79
N ASN A 72 -2.51 -0.16 37.88
CA ASN A 72 -3.88 -0.65 37.91
C ASN A 72 -4.46 -0.78 36.52
N LEU A 73 -5.16 -1.89 36.26
CA LEU A 73 -5.98 -2.03 35.07
C LEU A 73 -7.15 -1.03 35.17
N PHE A 74 -7.90 -1.11 36.27
CA PHE A 74 -8.92 -0.13 36.63
C PHE A 74 -9.16 -0.10 38.14
N GLU A 75 -9.76 0.99 38.59
CA GLU A 75 -10.29 1.17 39.93
C GLU A 75 -11.74 1.66 39.83
N ALA A 76 -12.57 1.30 40.81
CA ALA A 76 -13.95 1.76 40.93
C ALA A 76 -14.22 2.20 42.36
N GLU A 77 -14.69 3.43 42.54
CA GLU A 77 -15.04 3.96 43.85
C GLU A 77 -16.23 3.21 44.46
N LYS A 78 -17.29 3.02 43.67
CA LYS A 78 -18.52 2.34 44.12
C LYS A 78 -19.10 1.47 43.01
N ILE A 79 -19.52 0.28 43.40
CA ILE A 79 -20.27 -0.66 42.57
C ILE A 79 -21.56 -1.00 43.30
N TYR A 80 -22.69 -0.71 42.67
CA TYR A 80 -24.02 -1.05 43.14
C TYR A 80 -24.55 -2.22 42.32
N ILE A 81 -24.98 -3.27 43.00
CA ILE A 81 -25.55 -4.47 42.37
C ILE A 81 -26.91 -4.74 43.00
N GLY A 82 -27.97 -4.67 42.19
CA GLY A 82 -29.28 -5.20 42.58
C GLY A 82 -29.26 -6.73 42.53
N LEU A 83 -29.66 -7.39 43.61
CA LEU A 83 -29.64 -8.84 43.71
C LEU A 83 -31.05 -9.40 43.67
N ASN A 84 -31.21 -10.58 43.08
CA ASN A 84 -32.42 -11.38 43.24
C ASN A 84 -32.14 -12.49 44.25
N MET A 85 -32.61 -12.34 45.49
CA MET A 85 -32.36 -13.32 46.57
C MET A 85 -32.87 -14.71 46.20
N THR A 86 -34.01 -14.81 45.51
CA THR A 86 -34.57 -16.10 45.08
C THR A 86 -33.65 -16.81 44.09
N ASP A 87 -33.05 -16.06 43.15
CA ASP A 87 -32.09 -16.62 42.20
C ASP A 87 -30.78 -17.02 42.90
N ILE A 88 -30.27 -16.19 43.82
CA ILE A 88 -29.03 -16.47 44.57
C ILE A 88 -29.17 -17.74 45.42
N LEU A 89 -30.30 -17.91 46.11
CA LEU A 89 -30.60 -19.13 46.86
C LEU A 89 -30.70 -20.37 45.97
N ARG A 90 -31.02 -20.20 44.69
CA ARG A 90 -31.02 -21.26 43.66
C ARG A 90 -29.66 -21.42 42.97
N GLY A 91 -28.61 -20.77 43.47
CA GLY A 91 -27.26 -20.81 42.90
C GLY A 91 -27.14 -20.06 41.57
N LYS A 92 -28.01 -19.09 41.29
CA LYS A 92 -28.02 -18.27 40.07
C LYS A 92 -27.76 -16.82 40.42
N PHE A 93 -26.95 -16.15 39.60
CA PHE A 93 -26.71 -14.72 39.71
C PHE A 93 -27.42 -14.00 38.57
N VAL A 94 -28.63 -13.50 38.84
CA VAL A 94 -29.42 -12.73 37.86
C VAL A 94 -29.70 -11.35 38.42
N THR A 95 -29.31 -10.32 37.69
CA THR A 95 -29.47 -8.92 38.09
C THR A 95 -30.00 -8.06 36.94
N GLU A 96 -30.93 -7.17 37.27
CA GLU A 96 -31.48 -6.20 36.31
C GLU A 96 -30.49 -5.08 36.00
N LYS A 97 -29.80 -4.56 37.02
CA LYS A 97 -28.93 -3.40 36.90
C LYS A 97 -27.73 -3.47 37.82
N VAL A 98 -26.57 -3.19 37.25
CA VAL A 98 -25.32 -2.90 37.94
C VAL A 98 -24.89 -1.48 37.61
N GLU A 99 -24.45 -0.72 38.60
CA GLU A 99 -23.91 0.62 38.40
C GLU A 99 -22.49 0.69 38.94
N ILE A 100 -21.54 1.05 38.10
CA ILE A 100 -20.13 1.18 38.43
C ILE A 100 -19.79 2.67 38.28
N THR A 101 -19.48 3.33 39.39
CA THR A 101 -19.24 4.78 39.44
C THR A 101 -17.84 5.10 39.98
N GLY A 102 -17.31 6.25 39.58
CA GLY A 102 -15.96 6.67 39.96
C GLY A 102 -14.88 5.77 39.37
N VAL A 103 -15.06 5.34 38.12
CA VAL A 103 -14.09 4.47 37.45
C VAL A 103 -12.88 5.26 36.97
N SER A 104 -11.68 4.76 37.27
CA SER A 104 -10.41 5.25 36.72
C SER A 104 -9.62 4.08 36.13
N ALA A 105 -8.74 4.34 35.16
CA ALA A 105 -7.95 3.30 34.50
C ALA A 105 -6.48 3.71 34.36
N GLY A 106 -5.55 2.75 34.55
CA GLY A 106 -4.12 2.98 34.34
C GLY A 106 -3.40 3.79 35.43
N THR A 107 -3.97 3.89 36.64
CA THR A 107 -3.38 4.58 37.79
C THR A 107 -2.13 3.85 38.33
N GLN A 108 -1.22 4.59 38.98
CA GLN A 108 0.03 4.05 39.54
C GLN A 108 -0.21 3.34 40.88
N ARG A 109 0.52 2.25 41.14
CA ARG A 109 0.50 1.51 42.41
C ARG A 109 1.81 1.66 43.18
N ARG A 110 1.73 1.56 44.51
CA ARG A 110 2.91 1.46 45.41
C ARG A 110 3.37 0.02 45.64
N ASN A 111 2.45 -0.94 45.62
CA ASN A 111 2.71 -2.35 45.90
C ASN A 111 2.54 -3.20 44.63
N SER A 112 3.30 -4.29 44.55
CA SER A 112 3.22 -5.26 43.44
C SER A 112 1.80 -5.80 43.24
N GLY A 113 1.35 -5.78 41.98
CA GLY A 113 0.07 -6.28 41.50
C GLY A 113 0.09 -7.75 41.07
N PHE A 114 1.25 -8.41 41.09
CA PHE A 114 1.38 -9.81 40.69
C PHE A 114 0.84 -10.77 41.75
N LEU A 115 0.23 -11.86 41.28
CA LEU A 115 -0.29 -12.91 42.15
C LEU A 115 0.84 -13.83 42.63
N PRO A 116 0.78 -14.33 43.87
CA PRO A 116 1.73 -15.33 44.37
C PRO A 116 1.79 -16.58 43.47
N PRO A 117 2.98 -17.19 43.26
CA PRO A 117 3.14 -18.36 42.39
C PRO A 117 2.21 -19.54 42.69
N SER A 118 1.86 -19.73 43.96
CA SER A 118 0.93 -20.78 44.43
C SER A 118 -0.51 -20.56 43.94
N ARG A 119 -0.96 -19.29 43.85
CA ARG A 119 -2.28 -18.92 43.31
C ARG A 119 -2.30 -19.07 41.79
N VAL A 120 -1.20 -18.70 41.11
CA VAL A 120 -1.06 -18.83 39.66
C VAL A 120 -1.10 -20.29 39.20
N LYS A 121 -0.43 -21.22 39.92
CA LYS A 121 -0.43 -22.65 39.60
C LYS A 121 -1.84 -23.26 39.68
N LYS A 122 -2.60 -22.96 40.74
CA LYS A 122 -3.99 -23.44 40.90
C LYS A 122 -4.89 -22.97 39.74
N ILE A 123 -4.78 -21.70 39.34
CA ILE A 123 -5.57 -21.15 38.22
C ILE A 123 -5.20 -21.84 36.90
N LYS A 124 -3.91 -22.15 36.66
CA LYS A 124 -3.45 -22.82 35.43
C LYS A 124 -3.87 -24.29 35.33
N GLU A 125 -3.94 -25.03 36.44
CA GLU A 125 -4.38 -26.43 36.46
C GLU A 125 -5.88 -26.57 36.13
N GLU A 126 -6.70 -25.63 36.57
CA GLU A 126 -8.12 -25.57 36.21
C GLU A 126 -8.34 -25.21 34.72
N GLU A 127 -7.42 -24.45 34.12
CA GLU A 127 -7.51 -24.02 32.70
C GLU A 127 -7.14 -25.11 31.69
N LYS A 128 -6.21 -26.02 32.02
CA LYS A 128 -5.86 -27.16 31.12
C LYS A 128 -7.05 -28.09 30.82
N ARG A 129 -8.15 -27.98 31.56
CA ARG A 129 -9.36 -28.79 31.40
C ARG A 129 -10.41 -28.17 30.47
N SER A 130 -10.27 -26.90 30.05
CA SER A 130 -11.20 -26.22 29.15
C SER A 130 -10.55 -25.90 27.80
N GLY A 131 -10.73 -26.79 26.82
CA GLY A 131 -10.22 -26.60 25.46
C GLY A 131 -11.08 -25.64 24.65
N GLY A 132 -10.59 -24.42 24.40
CA GLY A 132 -11.21 -23.42 23.52
C GLY A 132 -10.50 -23.29 22.18
N PHE A 133 -11.24 -22.93 21.12
CA PHE A 133 -10.73 -22.78 19.75
C PHE A 133 -9.63 -21.71 19.62
N THR A 134 -9.62 -20.70 20.51
CA THR A 134 -8.64 -19.59 20.50
C THR A 134 -7.33 -19.87 21.27
N ALA A 135 -7.17 -21.06 21.86
CA ALA A 135 -6.06 -21.38 22.76
C ALA A 135 -4.67 -21.28 22.10
N GLY A 136 -4.54 -21.62 20.81
CA GLY A 136 -3.26 -21.61 20.08
C GLY A 136 -2.81 -20.24 19.55
N LEU A 137 -3.75 -19.29 19.36
CA LEU A 137 -3.47 -18.03 18.63
C LEU A 137 -2.50 -17.11 19.38
N GLY A 138 -2.69 -16.98 20.69
CA GLY A 138 -1.81 -16.15 21.52
C GLY A 138 -0.40 -16.72 21.71
N GLU A 139 -0.22 -18.04 21.54
CA GLU A 139 1.08 -18.69 21.65
C GLU A 139 1.85 -18.59 20.33
N SER A 140 1.18 -18.78 19.18
CA SER A 140 1.76 -18.56 17.86
C SER A 140 2.17 -17.10 17.62
N LEU A 141 1.36 -16.12 18.06
CA LEU A 141 1.71 -14.70 17.98
C LEU A 141 2.94 -14.36 18.82
N LYS A 142 3.08 -14.96 20.01
CA LYS A 142 4.25 -14.75 20.87
C LYS A 142 5.50 -15.41 20.30
N LYS A 143 5.38 -16.62 19.74
CA LYS A 143 6.52 -17.36 19.18
C LYS A 143 7.09 -16.67 17.94
N LYS A 144 6.23 -16.25 17.01
CA LYS A 144 6.65 -15.54 15.78
C LYS A 144 7.31 -14.19 16.07
N ALA A 145 6.82 -13.49 17.09
CA ALA A 145 7.41 -12.22 17.55
C ALA A 145 8.81 -12.34 18.16
N VAL A 146 9.17 -13.51 18.66
CA VAL A 146 10.51 -13.78 19.24
C VAL A 146 11.46 -14.29 18.15
N GLU A 147 10.96 -15.06 17.18
CA GLU A 147 11.75 -15.55 16.03
C GLU A 147 12.13 -14.43 15.03
N GLU A 148 11.29 -13.40 14.88
CA GLU A 148 11.52 -12.26 13.98
C GLU A 148 12.23 -11.06 14.67
N ALA A 149 12.60 -11.17 15.95
CA ALA A 149 13.32 -10.12 16.69
C ALA A 149 14.84 -10.20 16.49
N GLY A 150 15.29 -10.39 15.25
CA GLY A 150 16.71 -10.44 14.87
C GLY A 150 17.34 -9.05 14.82
N THR A 151 18.59 -8.94 15.28
CA THR A 151 19.35 -7.69 15.36
C THR A 151 19.43 -6.94 14.03
N ILE A 152 19.16 -5.64 14.09
CA ILE A 152 19.22 -4.69 12.97
C ILE A 152 20.68 -4.50 12.52
N PRO A 153 21.05 -4.80 11.26
CA PRO A 153 22.33 -4.37 10.71
C PRO A 153 22.29 -2.85 10.46
N VAL A 154 23.04 -2.10 11.27
CA VAL A 154 23.20 -0.65 11.12
C VAL A 154 24.32 -0.37 10.12
N LEU A 155 24.00 0.11 8.92
CA LEU A 155 25.00 0.65 8.00
C LEU A 155 25.55 1.98 8.54
N LYS A 156 26.87 2.19 8.47
CA LYS A 156 27.51 3.42 8.94
C LYS A 156 27.41 4.52 7.87
N ALA A 157 27.08 5.75 8.26
CA ALA A 157 27.15 6.93 7.39
C ALA A 157 28.56 7.16 6.81
N ALA A 158 29.61 6.76 7.53
CA ALA A 158 30.98 6.76 7.02
C ALA A 158 31.17 5.79 5.85
N GLU A 159 30.56 4.60 5.89
CA GLU A 159 30.62 3.60 4.80
C GLU A 159 29.80 4.04 3.59
N ILE A 160 28.72 4.81 3.78
CA ILE A 160 27.92 5.39 2.70
C ILE A 160 28.61 6.61 2.09
N ALA A 161 29.16 7.51 2.91
CA ALA A 161 29.92 8.67 2.43
C ALA A 161 31.24 8.24 1.77
N GLU A 162 31.86 7.16 2.26
CA GLU A 162 33.01 6.53 1.64
C GLU A 162 32.60 5.74 0.39
N ALA A 163 31.43 5.09 0.33
CA ALA A 163 30.90 4.48 -0.90
C ALA A 163 30.51 5.53 -1.95
N VAL A 164 30.06 6.73 -1.55
CA VAL A 164 29.77 7.86 -2.45
C VAL A 164 31.07 8.56 -2.89
N LYS A 165 32.07 8.68 -2.02
CA LYS A 165 33.41 9.20 -2.37
C LYS A 165 34.27 8.20 -3.15
N LYS A 166 34.09 6.90 -2.93
CA LYS A 166 34.75 5.79 -3.64
C LYS A 166 33.91 5.22 -4.77
N ALA A 167 32.68 5.69 -4.99
CA ALA A 167 31.95 5.45 -6.23
C ALA A 167 32.66 6.25 -7.32
N ASP A 168 33.86 5.80 -7.66
CA ASP A 168 34.51 6.13 -8.90
C ASP A 168 33.65 5.50 -9.99
N PHE A 169 32.62 6.22 -10.40
CA PHE A 169 31.74 5.83 -11.49
C PHE A 169 32.54 5.43 -12.74
N LYS A 170 33.74 6.00 -12.91
CA LYS A 170 34.70 5.62 -13.94
C LYS A 170 35.24 4.20 -13.78
N ALA A 171 35.47 3.73 -12.56
CA ALA A 171 35.92 2.37 -12.26
C ALA A 171 34.81 1.31 -12.41
N LEU A 172 33.54 1.73 -12.33
CA LEU A 172 32.36 0.87 -12.50
C LEU A 172 31.84 0.83 -13.95
N ILE A 173 32.32 1.74 -14.80
CA ILE A 173 32.05 1.73 -16.23
C ILE A 173 32.86 0.60 -16.86
N GLU A 174 32.15 -0.31 -17.52
CA GLU A 174 32.72 -1.32 -18.40
C GLU A 174 32.46 -0.85 -19.84
N PRO A 175 33.41 -0.16 -20.50
CA PRO A 175 33.17 0.53 -21.77
C PRO A 175 32.59 -0.39 -22.85
N ASP A 176 33.02 -1.65 -22.89
CA ASP A 176 32.62 -2.64 -23.89
C ASP A 176 31.19 -3.14 -23.70
N LYS A 177 30.56 -2.87 -22.54
CA LYS A 177 29.18 -3.28 -22.22
C LYS A 177 28.19 -2.11 -22.20
N MET A 178 28.64 -0.90 -22.52
CA MET A 178 27.78 0.29 -22.50
C MET A 178 26.74 0.24 -23.62
N ALA A 179 25.46 0.40 -23.25
CA ALA A 179 24.36 0.45 -24.18
C ALA A 179 24.52 1.62 -25.18
N VAL A 180 25.01 2.78 -24.71
CA VAL A 180 25.20 3.97 -25.55
C VAL A 180 26.23 3.75 -26.66
N LYS A 181 27.32 3.01 -26.42
CA LYS A 181 28.34 2.75 -27.44
C LYS A 181 27.83 1.83 -28.54
N ARG A 182 27.18 0.73 -28.13
CA ARG A 182 26.52 -0.19 -29.06
C ARG A 182 25.50 0.55 -29.91
N LYS A 183 24.64 1.37 -29.28
CA LYS A 183 23.60 2.14 -29.97
C LYS A 183 24.18 3.20 -30.91
N ALA A 184 25.26 3.88 -30.53
CA ALA A 184 25.95 4.83 -31.40
C ALA A 184 26.51 4.16 -32.66
N GLY A 185 27.13 2.98 -32.51
CA GLY A 185 27.61 2.18 -33.64
C GLY A 185 26.49 1.73 -34.58
N GLU A 186 25.39 1.20 -34.03
CA GLU A 186 24.20 0.82 -34.81
C GLU A 186 23.62 2.01 -35.58
N LEU A 187 23.50 3.17 -34.92
CA LEU A 187 22.93 4.37 -35.52
C LEU A 187 23.82 4.94 -36.62
N ALA A 188 25.14 4.92 -36.44
CA ALA A 188 26.12 5.35 -37.44
C ALA A 188 26.06 4.46 -38.68
N ALA A 189 26.08 3.14 -38.51
CA ALA A 189 25.97 2.19 -39.61
C ALA A 189 24.65 2.38 -40.39
N GLY A 190 23.53 2.59 -39.68
CA GLY A 190 22.25 2.86 -40.33
C GLY A 190 22.19 4.20 -41.06
N ALA A 191 22.93 5.21 -40.61
CA ALA A 191 23.05 6.49 -41.32
C ALA A 191 23.86 6.31 -42.63
N ASP A 192 24.99 5.61 -42.54
CA ASP A 192 25.87 5.35 -43.68
C ASP A 192 25.17 4.51 -44.75
N GLU A 193 24.46 3.45 -44.35
CA GLU A 193 23.70 2.60 -45.28
C GLU A 193 22.62 3.39 -46.04
N LYS A 194 21.83 4.20 -45.32
CA LYS A 194 20.79 5.04 -45.93
C LYS A 194 21.38 6.08 -46.88
N ARG A 195 22.49 6.71 -46.48
CA ARG A 195 23.22 7.66 -47.31
C ARG A 195 23.73 6.98 -48.59
N GLU A 196 24.41 5.86 -48.47
CA GLU A 196 24.97 5.13 -49.62
C GLU A 196 23.87 4.71 -50.60
N LYS A 197 22.73 4.26 -50.08
CA LYS A 197 21.56 3.91 -50.90
C LYS A 197 21.02 5.12 -51.70
N ILE A 198 20.94 6.30 -51.07
CA ILE A 198 20.49 7.53 -51.72
C ILE A 198 21.50 7.97 -52.79
N LEU A 199 22.80 7.96 -52.46
CA LEU A 199 23.86 8.34 -53.40
C LEU A 199 23.88 7.42 -54.63
N LYS A 200 23.87 6.09 -54.43
CA LYS A 200 23.81 5.12 -55.54
C LYS A 200 22.58 5.29 -56.41
N LYS A 201 21.42 5.59 -55.80
CA LYS A 201 20.18 5.85 -56.54
C LYS A 201 20.27 7.14 -57.36
N ALA A 202 20.86 8.19 -56.80
CA ALA A 202 21.05 9.44 -57.51
C ALA A 202 22.06 9.30 -58.67
N GLU A 203 23.15 8.57 -58.46
CA GLU A 203 24.13 8.23 -59.50
C GLU A 203 23.50 7.40 -60.62
N SER A 204 22.71 6.37 -60.30
CA SER A 204 22.09 5.50 -61.30
C SER A 204 21.03 6.21 -62.15
N ILE A 205 20.35 7.22 -61.59
CA ILE A 205 19.43 8.06 -62.33
C ILE A 205 20.17 8.93 -63.35
N ASN A 206 21.45 9.26 -63.10
CA ASN A 206 22.29 10.11 -63.93
C ASN A 206 21.57 11.40 -64.37
N GLY A 207 20.93 12.06 -63.41
CA GLY A 207 19.92 13.09 -63.69
C GLY A 207 20.45 14.30 -64.44
N ALA A 208 21.70 14.70 -64.20
CA ALA A 208 22.35 15.81 -64.91
C ALA A 208 22.55 15.51 -66.40
N GLU A 209 23.05 14.31 -66.72
CA GLU A 209 23.27 13.87 -68.10
C GLU A 209 21.93 13.68 -68.85
N ARG A 210 20.95 13.02 -68.20
CA ARG A 210 19.59 12.88 -68.78
C ARG A 210 18.96 14.24 -69.06
N ALA A 211 19.04 15.17 -68.12
CA ALA A 211 18.53 16.53 -68.32
C ALA A 211 19.23 17.26 -69.47
N ALA A 212 20.56 17.13 -69.60
CA ALA A 212 21.32 17.73 -70.70
C ALA A 212 20.92 17.15 -72.06
N GLN A 213 20.75 15.83 -72.16
CA GLN A 213 20.29 15.16 -73.39
C GLN A 213 18.87 15.60 -73.77
N ILE A 214 17.97 15.69 -72.79
CA ILE A 214 16.60 16.17 -72.99
C ILE A 214 16.59 17.62 -73.50
N ARG A 215 17.38 18.51 -72.89
CA ARG A 215 17.48 19.91 -73.33
C ARG A 215 18.03 20.03 -74.74
N LYS A 216 19.07 19.26 -75.08
CA LYS A 216 19.64 19.26 -76.43
C LYS A 216 18.60 18.86 -77.48
N ARG A 217 17.82 17.81 -77.21
CA ARG A 217 16.69 17.41 -78.06
C ARG A 217 15.65 18.53 -78.18
N ALA A 218 15.30 19.20 -77.07
CA ALA A 218 14.36 20.30 -77.09
C ALA A 218 14.84 21.50 -77.95
N GLU A 219 16.13 21.85 -77.84
CA GLU A 219 16.75 22.90 -78.64
C GLU A 219 16.74 22.56 -80.14
N GLU A 220 17.19 21.36 -80.50
CA GLU A 220 17.20 20.87 -81.89
C GLU A 220 15.79 20.90 -82.51
N LEU A 221 14.79 20.40 -81.79
CA LEU A 221 13.40 20.36 -82.28
C LEU A 221 12.74 21.74 -82.35
N SER A 222 13.12 22.68 -81.45
CA SER A 222 12.62 24.06 -81.46
C SER A 222 13.16 24.95 -82.58
N SER A 223 14.15 24.45 -83.34
CA SER A 223 14.78 25.15 -84.46
C SER A 223 14.03 24.95 -85.78
N VAL A 224 13.06 24.03 -85.84
CA VAL A 224 12.17 23.81 -87.00
C VAL A 224 11.37 25.07 -87.28
N ARG A 225 11.59 25.69 -88.44
CA ARG A 225 10.87 26.89 -88.88
C ARG A 225 9.59 26.54 -89.62
N VAL A 226 8.48 27.17 -89.25
CA VAL A 226 7.22 27.04 -89.99
C VAL A 226 7.00 28.32 -90.81
N SER A 227 7.27 28.25 -92.12
CA SER A 227 7.16 29.40 -93.03
C SER A 227 6.00 29.26 -94.02
N SER A 228 5.52 28.04 -94.26
CA SER A 228 4.48 27.72 -95.23
C SER A 228 3.62 26.52 -94.81
N ALA A 229 2.50 26.28 -95.50
CA ALA A 229 1.67 25.08 -95.29
C ALA A 229 2.45 23.76 -95.39
N ALA A 230 3.43 23.70 -96.29
CA ALA A 230 4.19 22.50 -96.56
C ALA A 230 5.07 22.07 -95.36
N ASP A 231 5.38 23.02 -94.47
CA ASP A 231 6.22 22.78 -93.27
C ASP A 231 5.40 22.24 -92.08
N ILE A 232 4.07 22.33 -92.13
CA ILE A 232 3.18 21.93 -91.02
C ILE A 232 3.34 20.46 -90.63
N PRO A 233 3.41 19.47 -91.55
CA PRO A 233 3.63 18.07 -91.18
C PRO A 233 4.95 17.85 -90.43
N GLN A 234 6.02 18.54 -90.83
CA GLN A 234 7.32 18.46 -90.16
C GLN A 234 7.27 19.08 -88.75
N ALA A 235 6.58 20.21 -88.60
CA ALA A 235 6.36 20.85 -87.31
C ALA A 235 5.48 20.01 -86.36
N GLN A 236 4.47 19.32 -86.90
CA GLN A 236 3.65 18.36 -86.15
C GLN A 236 4.47 17.14 -85.68
N LYS A 237 5.38 16.64 -86.52
CA LYS A 237 6.32 15.59 -86.13
C LYS A 237 7.25 16.05 -85.00
N ALA A 238 7.81 17.26 -85.10
CA ALA A 238 8.64 17.84 -84.03
C ALA A 238 7.87 18.03 -82.71
N LEU A 239 6.59 18.41 -82.76
CA LEU A 239 5.73 18.45 -81.58
C LEU A 239 5.52 17.07 -80.94
N SER A 240 5.33 16.02 -81.75
CA SER A 240 5.21 14.64 -81.26
C SER A 240 6.51 14.16 -80.61
N GLU A 241 7.67 14.49 -81.17
CA GLU A 241 8.98 14.16 -80.58
C GLU A 241 9.24 14.96 -79.28
N LEU A 242 8.77 16.21 -79.21
CA LEU A 242 8.77 16.99 -77.96
C LEU A 242 7.82 16.44 -76.90
N ASP A 243 6.69 15.83 -77.29
CA ASP A 243 5.80 15.12 -76.36
C ASP A 243 6.48 13.89 -75.76
N GLU A 244 7.26 13.15 -76.55
CA GLU A 244 8.08 12.05 -76.04
C GLU A 244 9.18 12.55 -75.09
N ALA A 245 9.89 13.63 -75.45
CA ALA A 245 10.88 14.25 -74.58
C ALA A 245 10.26 14.79 -73.27
N LEU A 246 9.01 15.29 -73.31
CA LEU A 246 8.28 15.71 -72.12
C LEU A 246 8.01 14.54 -71.18
N LYS A 247 7.63 13.37 -71.71
CA LYS A 247 7.46 12.16 -70.90
C LYS A 247 8.77 11.74 -70.24
N ASP A 248 9.90 11.84 -70.95
CA ASP A 248 11.23 11.57 -70.39
C ASP A 248 11.59 12.55 -69.25
N ALA A 249 11.27 13.83 -69.42
CA ALA A 249 11.49 14.87 -68.41
C ALA A 249 10.59 14.69 -67.18
N GLU A 250 9.32 14.30 -67.38
CA GLU A 250 8.39 13.97 -66.30
C GLU A 250 8.83 12.71 -65.54
N ALA A 251 9.35 11.70 -66.24
CA ALA A 251 9.94 10.52 -65.62
C ALA A 251 11.16 10.90 -64.76
N LEU A 252 12.05 11.77 -65.27
CA LEU A 252 13.18 12.29 -64.50
C LEU A 252 12.73 13.10 -63.27
N LYS A 253 11.67 13.89 -63.39
CA LYS A 253 11.06 14.62 -62.26
C LYS A 253 10.48 13.67 -61.21
N LYS A 254 9.87 12.55 -61.63
CA LYS A 254 9.38 11.51 -60.73
C LYS A 254 10.53 10.79 -60.01
N ASP A 255 11.62 10.50 -60.73
CA ASP A 255 12.85 9.93 -60.15
C ASP A 255 13.44 10.88 -59.09
N ALA A 256 13.51 12.18 -59.39
CA ALA A 256 13.96 13.23 -58.46
C ALA A 256 13.09 13.32 -57.21
N ALA A 257 11.76 13.27 -57.37
CA ALA A 257 10.81 13.22 -56.25
C ALA A 257 11.01 11.98 -55.38
N GLY A 258 11.35 10.83 -55.99
CA GLY A 258 11.70 9.60 -55.29
C GLY A 258 12.95 9.74 -54.41
N ILE A 259 14.00 10.41 -54.90
CA ILE A 259 15.21 10.72 -54.11
C ILE A 259 14.87 11.67 -52.96
N LYS A 260 14.05 12.71 -53.23
CA LYS A 260 13.64 13.67 -52.22
C LYS A 260 12.90 13.01 -51.05
N LYS A 261 12.02 12.04 -51.34
CA LYS A 261 11.34 11.25 -50.31
C LYS A 261 12.32 10.42 -49.48
N ASP A 262 13.26 9.72 -50.11
CA ASP A 262 14.28 8.94 -49.38
C ASP A 262 15.15 9.84 -48.49
N ALA A 263 15.39 11.09 -48.92
CA ALA A 263 16.11 12.08 -48.14
C ALA A 263 15.30 12.63 -46.95
N GLU A 264 13.99 12.85 -47.12
CA GLU A 264 13.11 13.21 -46.01
C GLU A 264 13.12 12.12 -44.92
N ASP A 265 13.09 10.85 -45.33
CA ASP A 265 13.25 9.70 -44.43
C ASP A 265 14.62 9.72 -43.72
N PHE A 266 15.70 10.06 -44.45
CA PHE A 266 17.02 10.23 -43.85
C PHE A 266 17.06 11.38 -42.83
N TYR A 267 16.46 12.54 -43.11
CA TYR A 267 16.42 13.64 -42.15
C TYR A 267 15.55 13.32 -40.93
N GLY A 268 14.47 12.54 -41.11
CA GLY A 268 13.72 11.96 -40.00
C GLY A 268 14.59 11.09 -39.12
N TYR A 269 15.35 10.18 -39.73
CA TYR A 269 16.30 9.31 -39.03
C TYR A 269 17.38 10.10 -38.30
N SER A 270 18.03 11.06 -38.96
CA SER A 270 19.07 11.92 -38.41
C SER A 270 18.59 12.69 -37.17
N ARG A 271 17.37 13.24 -37.21
CA ARG A 271 16.76 13.90 -36.04
C ARG A 271 16.48 12.96 -34.88
N SER A 272 16.21 11.67 -35.14
CA SER A 272 15.92 10.68 -34.10
C SER A 272 17.16 10.21 -33.33
N ILE A 273 18.36 10.31 -33.94
CA ILE A 273 19.63 9.84 -33.36
C ILE A 273 19.86 10.41 -31.96
N LYS A 274 19.70 11.73 -31.78
CA LYS A 274 19.93 12.37 -30.49
C LYS A 274 19.04 11.78 -29.38
N GLY A 275 17.76 11.58 -29.67
CA GLY A 275 16.81 11.01 -28.71
C GLY A 275 17.09 9.54 -28.38
N GLU A 276 17.53 8.75 -29.37
CA GLU A 276 17.92 7.36 -29.15
C GLU A 276 19.22 7.23 -28.34
N ILE A 277 20.18 8.14 -28.54
CA ILE A 277 21.39 8.25 -27.73
C ILE A 277 21.06 8.67 -26.29
N ASP A 278 20.21 9.68 -26.09
CA ASP A 278 19.81 10.14 -24.76
C ASP A 278 19.16 9.01 -23.94
N LYS A 279 18.30 8.18 -24.56
CA LYS A 279 17.72 6.99 -23.92
C LYS A 279 18.78 5.97 -23.50
N ALA A 280 19.76 5.70 -24.37
CA ALA A 280 20.83 4.75 -24.06
C ALA A 280 21.75 5.29 -22.94
N VAL A 281 21.98 6.61 -22.89
CA VAL A 281 22.67 7.27 -21.78
C VAL A 281 21.89 7.13 -20.47
N GLU A 282 20.57 7.29 -20.48
CA GLU A 282 19.73 7.09 -19.30
C GLU A 282 19.76 5.63 -18.80
N GLU A 283 19.75 4.65 -19.71
CA GLU A 283 19.85 3.23 -19.38
C GLU A 283 21.19 2.90 -18.69
N ASP A 284 22.31 3.32 -19.28
CA ASP A 284 23.64 3.14 -18.69
C ASP A 284 23.76 3.90 -17.35
N THR A 285 23.15 5.08 -17.24
CA THR A 285 23.12 5.87 -15.98
C THR A 285 22.38 5.12 -14.87
N LYS A 286 21.22 4.52 -15.17
CA LYS A 286 20.45 3.72 -14.20
C LYS A 286 21.20 2.47 -13.76
N LEU A 287 21.79 1.74 -14.70
CA LEU A 287 22.56 0.53 -14.41
C LEU A 287 23.79 0.84 -13.55
N LEU A 288 24.44 1.98 -13.81
CA LEU A 288 25.55 2.47 -13.00
C LEU A 288 25.11 2.84 -11.58
N MET A 289 23.93 3.46 -11.43
CA MET A 289 23.32 3.74 -10.12
C MET A 289 22.99 2.46 -9.35
N GLU A 290 22.47 1.41 -10.00
CA GLU A 290 22.19 0.11 -9.37
C GLU A 290 23.47 -0.57 -8.86
N LYS A 291 24.57 -0.51 -9.63
CA LYS A 291 25.87 -1.11 -9.27
C LYS A 291 26.53 -0.47 -8.04
N THR A 292 26.16 0.76 -7.66
CA THR A 292 26.74 1.43 -6.49
C THR A 292 26.23 0.90 -5.14
N GLY A 293 25.27 -0.04 -5.13
CA GLY A 293 24.76 -0.62 -3.88
C GLY A 293 23.96 0.36 -3.02
N LEU A 294 23.59 1.52 -3.57
CA LEU A 294 22.78 2.57 -2.96
C LEU A 294 21.28 2.15 -2.84
N ASN A 295 21.02 0.88 -2.53
CA ASN A 295 19.70 0.39 -2.18
C ASN A 295 19.47 0.72 -0.69
N PHE A 296 19.20 1.99 -0.42
CA PHE A 296 19.17 2.55 0.92
C PHE A 296 18.03 1.96 1.75
N ILE A 297 18.37 1.38 2.90
CA ILE A 297 17.49 1.01 4.02
C ILE A 297 16.75 -0.32 3.78
N SER A 298 17.16 -1.36 4.51
CA SER A 298 16.37 -2.60 4.63
C SER A 298 15.06 -2.29 5.36
N ALA A 299 14.03 -2.00 4.56
CA ALA A 299 12.61 -2.01 4.88
C ALA A 299 12.21 -2.92 6.05
N SER A 300 12.69 -4.15 6.04
CA SER A 300 12.39 -5.21 7.01
C SER A 300 12.74 -4.83 8.45
N SER A 301 13.86 -4.15 8.68
CA SER A 301 14.32 -3.85 10.03
C SER A 301 13.52 -2.73 10.71
N LEU A 302 13.03 -1.74 9.94
CA LEU A 302 12.12 -0.72 10.46
C LEU A 302 10.71 -1.30 10.66
N GLU A 303 10.28 -2.21 9.78
CA GLU A 303 9.04 -2.96 9.92
C GLU A 303 9.02 -3.80 11.21
N GLU A 304 10.07 -4.58 11.46
CA GLU A 304 10.23 -5.39 12.67
C GLU A 304 10.24 -4.52 13.95
N ALA A 305 10.96 -3.39 13.93
CA ALA A 305 11.03 -2.46 15.07
C ALA A 305 9.69 -1.76 15.36
N LEU A 306 8.93 -1.39 14.32
CA LEU A 306 7.63 -0.73 14.48
C LEU A 306 6.49 -1.70 14.80
N ILE A 307 6.56 -2.94 14.31
CA ILE A 307 5.52 -3.99 14.49
C ILE A 307 5.67 -4.74 15.83
N GLY A 308 6.85 -4.68 16.46
CA GLY A 308 7.31 -5.50 17.58
C GLY A 308 6.41 -5.66 18.84
N PRO A 309 7.01 -5.88 20.04
CA PRO A 309 6.29 -6.38 21.23
C PRO A 309 5.08 -5.54 21.71
N ILE A 310 5.09 -4.23 21.45
CA ILE A 310 4.08 -3.28 21.97
C ILE A 310 2.70 -3.53 21.36
N TRP A 311 2.64 -3.76 20.05
CA TRP A 311 1.36 -4.00 19.36
C TRP A 311 0.80 -5.37 19.67
N LEU A 312 1.67 -6.36 19.84
CA LEU A 312 1.29 -7.71 20.21
C LEU A 312 0.66 -7.78 21.60
N GLY A 313 1.13 -7.00 22.58
CA GLY A 313 0.49 -6.89 23.90
C GLY A 313 -0.96 -6.36 23.83
N ARG A 314 -1.20 -5.39 22.95
CA ARG A 314 -2.53 -4.78 22.73
C ARG A 314 -3.46 -5.73 21.96
N ILE A 315 -2.94 -6.39 20.93
CA ILE A 315 -3.64 -7.46 20.19
C ILE A 315 -4.02 -8.62 21.14
N ASN A 316 -3.10 -9.00 22.05
CA ASN A 316 -3.38 -10.02 23.05
C ASN A 316 -4.53 -9.64 23.99
N SER A 317 -4.65 -8.36 24.35
CA SER A 317 -5.72 -7.89 25.24
C SER A 317 -7.12 -8.03 24.60
N ALA A 318 -7.24 -7.76 23.29
CA ALA A 318 -8.47 -8.01 22.55
C ALA A 318 -8.78 -9.52 22.46
N MET A 319 -7.74 -10.35 22.27
CA MET A 319 -7.87 -11.81 22.26
C MET A 319 -8.28 -12.40 23.61
N ASP A 320 -7.86 -11.79 24.72
CA ASP A 320 -8.23 -12.26 26.05
C ASP A 320 -9.74 -12.17 26.30
N ILE A 321 -10.42 -11.19 25.71
CA ILE A 321 -11.89 -11.08 25.77
C ILE A 321 -12.55 -12.29 25.11
N LEU A 322 -12.07 -12.68 23.92
CA LEU A 322 -12.58 -13.85 23.20
C LEU A 322 -12.25 -15.17 23.94
N LYS A 323 -11.08 -15.27 24.56
CA LYS A 323 -10.71 -16.43 25.40
C LYS A 323 -11.60 -16.55 26.64
N MET A 324 -11.97 -15.42 27.25
CA MET A 324 -12.92 -15.42 28.37
C MET A 324 -14.32 -15.87 27.89
N ALA A 325 -14.75 -15.43 26.70
CA ALA A 325 -16.00 -15.90 26.11
C ALA A 325 -15.98 -17.41 25.84
N ASP A 326 -14.87 -17.96 25.31
CA ASP A 326 -14.69 -19.41 25.15
C ASP A 326 -14.83 -20.19 26.46
N LYS A 327 -14.35 -19.62 27.57
CA LYS A 327 -14.39 -20.28 28.88
C LYS A 327 -15.77 -20.23 29.54
N TYR A 328 -16.45 -19.09 29.48
CA TYR A 328 -17.65 -18.84 30.29
C TYR A 328 -18.97 -18.82 29.50
N VAL A 329 -18.93 -18.65 28.18
CA VAL A 329 -20.11 -18.59 27.31
C VAL A 329 -20.07 -19.79 26.34
N PRO A 330 -20.67 -20.93 26.69
CA PRO A 330 -20.72 -22.07 25.78
C PRO A 330 -21.44 -21.71 24.48
N GLY A 331 -20.94 -22.23 23.36
CA GLY A 331 -21.64 -22.12 22.08
C GLY A 331 -22.99 -22.81 22.13
N GLY A 332 -24.04 -22.16 21.61
CA GLY A 332 -25.29 -22.84 21.29
C GLY A 332 -24.99 -24.10 20.47
N LYS A 333 -25.59 -25.23 20.84
CA LYS A 333 -25.58 -26.39 19.96
C LYS A 333 -26.55 -26.06 18.83
N LYS A 334 -26.07 -26.06 17.57
CA LYS A 334 -26.98 -26.27 16.42
C LYS A 334 -27.90 -27.42 16.82
N LYS A 335 -29.22 -27.19 16.79
CA LYS A 335 -30.17 -28.29 16.90
C LYS A 335 -29.86 -29.22 15.73
N GLU A 336 -29.06 -30.26 15.97
CA GLU A 336 -29.19 -31.47 15.16
C GLU A 336 -30.67 -31.80 15.21
N GLN A 337 -31.30 -31.89 14.04
CA GLN A 337 -32.61 -32.49 13.90
C GLN A 337 -32.47 -33.90 14.47
N ARG A 338 -32.81 -34.06 15.75
CA ARG A 338 -33.02 -35.37 16.34
C ARG A 338 -34.12 -36.00 15.52
N LYS A 339 -33.78 -36.98 14.67
CA LYS A 339 -34.77 -37.90 14.14
C LYS A 339 -35.59 -38.37 15.34
N PRO A 340 -36.93 -38.27 15.30
CA PRO A 340 -37.75 -38.65 16.45
C PRO A 340 -37.45 -40.12 16.76
N ALA A 341 -36.83 -40.36 17.93
CA ALA A 341 -36.72 -41.71 18.46
C ALA A 341 -38.15 -42.22 18.66
N ALA A 342 -38.45 -43.39 18.12
CA ALA A 342 -39.73 -44.05 18.27
C ALA A 342 -40.09 -44.13 19.77
N VAL A 343 -41.26 -43.59 20.10
CA VAL A 343 -41.77 -43.52 21.48
C VAL A 343 -42.07 -44.92 21.99
N GLN A 344 -41.37 -45.36 23.04
CA GLN A 344 -41.89 -46.41 23.93
C GLN A 344 -42.49 -45.74 25.18
N ARG A 345 -43.78 -46.02 25.48
CA ARG A 345 -44.46 -45.66 26.75
C ARG A 345 -44.01 -46.63 27.85
N GLY A 346 -43.80 -46.26 29.12
CA GLY A 346 -43.72 -44.97 29.80
C GLY A 346 -43.46 -45.18 31.30
N LYS A 347 -42.70 -44.31 31.96
CA LYS A 347 -42.64 -44.17 33.43
C LYS A 347 -42.63 -42.68 33.76
N GLY A 348 -43.52 -42.27 34.67
CA GLY A 348 -43.57 -40.98 35.39
C GLY A 348 -43.35 -39.71 34.56
N ARG A 349 -44.38 -38.87 34.43
CA ARG A 349 -44.18 -37.52 33.88
C ARG A 349 -43.66 -36.62 35.00
N GLU A 350 -42.40 -36.21 34.92
CA GLU A 350 -41.90 -35.10 35.73
C GLU A 350 -42.50 -33.82 35.13
N ILE A 351 -43.40 -33.16 35.87
CA ILE A 351 -43.93 -31.87 35.48
C ILE A 351 -42.87 -30.84 35.85
N LEU A 352 -42.15 -30.32 34.86
CA LEU A 352 -41.40 -29.07 35.07
C LEU A 352 -42.41 -27.97 35.39
N TYR A 353 -42.45 -27.54 36.64
CA TYR A 353 -43.07 -26.28 37.01
C TYR A 353 -42.48 -25.20 36.10
N SER A 354 -43.36 -24.51 35.36
CA SER A 354 -43.01 -23.47 34.39
C SER A 354 -42.46 -22.21 35.08
N GLY A 355 -41.28 -22.32 35.68
CA GLY A 355 -40.40 -21.18 35.88
C GLY A 355 -39.55 -21.07 34.63
N SER A 356 -39.79 -20.05 33.80
CA SER A 356 -38.93 -19.68 32.65
C SER A 356 -37.47 -19.94 33.00
N ALA A 357 -36.84 -20.90 32.32
CA ALA A 357 -35.48 -21.32 32.62
C ALA A 357 -34.59 -20.07 32.66
N ARG A 358 -33.92 -19.83 33.79
CA ARG A 358 -32.98 -18.71 33.96
C ARG A 358 -31.55 -19.21 33.85
N PRO A 359 -30.66 -18.47 33.17
CA PRO A 359 -29.22 -18.77 33.14
C PRO A 359 -28.63 -18.75 34.55
N LYS A 360 -27.47 -19.40 34.73
CA LYS A 360 -26.75 -19.38 36.01
C LYS A 360 -26.15 -18.01 36.30
N PHE A 361 -25.83 -17.25 35.25
CA PHE A 361 -25.32 -15.89 35.36
C PHE A 361 -25.96 -15.02 34.28
N TRP A 362 -26.54 -13.89 34.69
CA TRP A 362 -27.07 -12.88 33.78
C TRP A 362 -27.08 -11.49 34.41
N VAL A 363 -26.27 -10.60 33.85
CA VAL A 363 -26.34 -9.16 34.09
C VAL A 363 -27.08 -8.54 32.91
N LYS A 364 -28.32 -8.13 33.11
CA LYS A 364 -29.14 -7.56 32.03
C LYS A 364 -28.63 -6.20 31.58
N LYS A 365 -28.24 -5.35 32.53
CA LYS A 365 -27.63 -4.05 32.27
C LYS A 365 -26.55 -3.73 33.29
N ALA A 366 -25.42 -3.22 32.83
CA ALA A 366 -24.40 -2.61 33.66
C ALA A 366 -23.96 -1.28 33.07
N ASP A 367 -24.05 -0.21 33.85
CA ASP A 367 -23.60 1.12 33.46
C ASP A 367 -22.27 1.44 34.15
N VAL A 368 -21.33 2.00 33.39
CA VAL A 368 -19.97 2.35 33.85
C VAL A 368 -19.78 3.85 33.66
N SER A 369 -19.33 4.53 34.71
CA SER A 369 -19.05 5.97 34.65
C SER A 369 -17.89 6.37 35.55
N GLY A 370 -17.14 7.36 35.12
CA GLY A 370 -16.07 7.97 35.90
C GLY A 370 -15.54 9.22 35.20
N SER A 371 -15.12 10.19 36.00
CA SER A 371 -14.52 11.43 35.50
C SER A 371 -13.48 11.93 36.49
N GLY A 372 -12.36 12.40 35.97
CA GLY A 372 -11.34 13.12 36.72
C GLY A 372 -10.81 14.29 35.90
N GLU A 373 -9.81 14.98 36.41
CA GLU A 373 -9.28 16.22 35.81
C GLU A 373 -8.82 16.05 34.36
N LYS A 374 -8.26 14.88 34.02
CA LYS A 374 -7.71 14.58 32.68
C LYS A 374 -8.30 13.32 32.05
N TYR A 375 -9.43 12.83 32.54
CA TYR A 375 -10.05 11.64 31.96
C TYR A 375 -11.57 11.58 32.15
N LYS A 376 -12.24 10.88 31.24
CA LYS A 376 -13.66 10.55 31.32
C LYS A 376 -13.89 9.15 30.77
N ILE A 377 -14.53 8.29 31.55
CA ILE A 377 -14.94 6.94 31.13
C ILE A 377 -16.46 6.82 31.21
N ALA A 378 -17.06 6.26 30.17
CA ALA A 378 -18.48 5.97 30.12
C ALA A 378 -18.70 4.68 29.33
N GLY A 379 -19.57 3.80 29.80
CA GLY A 379 -19.87 2.58 29.08
C GLY A 379 -21.15 1.92 29.54
N ALA A 380 -21.63 1.00 28.72
CA ALA A 380 -22.78 0.17 29.02
C ALA A 380 -22.51 -1.26 28.55
N LEU A 381 -22.95 -2.22 29.36
CA LEU A 381 -23.00 -3.63 29.03
C LEU A 381 -24.44 -4.10 29.15
N ASN A 382 -24.89 -4.88 28.16
CA ASN A 382 -26.24 -5.39 28.07
C ASN A 382 -26.19 -6.91 27.89
N ASP A 383 -27.08 -7.59 28.60
CA ASP A 383 -27.35 -9.02 28.47
C ASP A 383 -26.10 -9.93 28.59
N LEU A 384 -25.19 -9.63 29.51
CA LEU A 384 -24.05 -10.51 29.81
C LEU A 384 -24.56 -11.78 30.49
N ALA A 385 -24.74 -12.84 29.70
CA ALA A 385 -25.21 -14.13 30.15
C ALA A 385 -24.25 -15.26 29.78
N PHE A 386 -24.12 -16.26 30.65
CA PHE A 386 -23.35 -17.48 30.34
C PHE A 386 -24.14 -18.37 29.37
N GLU A 387 -25.40 -18.66 29.67
CA GLU A 387 -26.26 -19.48 28.81
C GLU A 387 -27.14 -18.62 27.87
N GLN A 388 -26.53 -18.04 26.83
CA GLN A 388 -27.24 -17.17 25.88
C GLN A 388 -28.37 -17.87 25.10
N ALA A 389 -28.27 -19.19 24.87
CA ALA A 389 -29.35 -19.97 24.27
C ALA A 389 -30.63 -19.96 25.12
N ILE A 390 -30.53 -19.72 26.44
CA ILE A 390 -31.68 -19.58 27.35
C ILE A 390 -32.25 -18.16 27.30
N THR A 391 -31.38 -17.15 27.22
CA THR A 391 -31.82 -15.74 27.18
C THR A 391 -32.32 -15.32 25.80
N GLY A 392 -31.88 -15.99 24.73
CA GLY A 392 -32.15 -15.62 23.35
C GLY A 392 -31.48 -14.31 22.93
N LYS A 393 -30.50 -13.82 23.70
CA LYS A 393 -29.88 -12.50 23.50
C LYS A 393 -28.35 -12.57 23.58
N PRO A 394 -27.64 -11.91 22.66
CA PRO A 394 -26.19 -11.78 22.73
C PRO A 394 -25.77 -10.75 23.79
N SER A 395 -24.58 -10.95 24.37
CA SER A 395 -23.96 -10.00 25.29
C SER A 395 -23.32 -8.87 24.49
N LYS A 396 -23.64 -7.61 24.80
CA LYS A 396 -23.09 -6.42 24.13
C LYS A 396 -22.44 -5.48 25.12
N ALA A 397 -21.24 -4.99 24.84
CA ALA A 397 -20.58 -3.98 25.65
C ALA A 397 -20.02 -2.86 24.77
N ARG A 398 -20.21 -1.61 25.21
CA ARG A 398 -19.61 -0.41 24.61
C ARG A 398 -18.97 0.41 25.72
N ILE A 399 -17.68 0.68 25.60
CA ILE A 399 -16.92 1.52 26.53
C ILE A 399 -16.24 2.62 25.75
N LYS A 400 -16.36 3.86 26.22
CA LYS A 400 -15.64 5.03 25.73
C LYS A 400 -14.78 5.56 26.86
N TYR A 401 -13.51 5.82 26.55
CA TYR A 401 -12.56 6.40 27.49
C TYR A 401 -11.84 7.54 26.78
N ASP A 402 -11.91 8.73 27.34
CA ASP A 402 -11.13 9.90 26.97
C ASP A 402 -10.09 10.10 28.07
N LYS A 403 -8.83 10.19 27.69
CA LYS A 403 -7.72 10.44 28.61
C LYS A 403 -6.76 11.42 27.96
N ALA A 404 -6.69 12.63 28.52
CA ALA A 404 -5.77 13.68 28.09
C ALA A 404 -5.79 13.93 26.56
N GLY A 405 -6.96 13.84 25.91
CA GLY A 405 -7.13 14.02 24.47
C GLY A 405 -6.94 12.76 23.62
N SER A 406 -6.57 11.63 24.22
CA SER A 406 -6.59 10.31 23.60
C SER A 406 -7.96 9.65 23.80
N PHE A 407 -8.56 9.17 22.71
CA PHE A 407 -9.88 8.56 22.71
C PHE A 407 -9.79 7.06 22.47
N TYR A 408 -10.41 6.27 23.32
CA TYR A 408 -10.52 4.82 23.20
C TYR A 408 -12.00 4.43 23.14
N THR A 409 -12.35 3.57 22.20
CA THR A 409 -13.68 2.95 22.10
C THR A 409 -13.52 1.45 22.00
N ILE A 410 -14.23 0.72 22.86
CA ILE A 410 -14.31 -0.73 22.81
C ILE A 410 -15.77 -1.09 22.55
N ASP A 411 -16.02 -1.82 21.47
CA ASP A 411 -17.31 -2.40 21.11
C ASP A 411 -17.17 -3.92 21.04
N ALA A 412 -17.79 -4.62 21.97
CA ALA A 412 -17.76 -6.07 22.03
C ALA A 412 -19.18 -6.64 21.89
N VAL A 413 -19.32 -7.65 21.05
CA VAL A 413 -20.54 -8.45 20.87
C VAL A 413 -20.13 -9.91 20.98
N ILE A 414 -20.62 -10.59 22.02
CA ILE A 414 -20.47 -12.04 22.17
C ILE A 414 -21.83 -12.63 21.81
N ASP A 415 -21.92 -13.26 20.64
CA ASP A 415 -23.14 -13.85 20.14
C ASP A 415 -22.93 -15.34 19.92
N ARG A 416 -23.55 -16.13 20.80
CA ARG A 416 -23.46 -17.58 20.86
C ARG A 416 -24.84 -18.20 21.03
N VAL A 417 -25.91 -17.47 20.71
CA VAL A 417 -27.30 -17.93 20.87
C VAL A 417 -27.53 -19.20 20.06
N GLU A 418 -27.10 -19.22 18.80
CA GLU A 418 -27.22 -20.38 17.91
C GLU A 418 -25.87 -21.01 17.58
N SER A 419 -24.87 -20.19 17.27
CA SER A 419 -23.50 -20.58 16.92
C SER A 419 -22.53 -19.48 17.35
N VAL A 420 -21.23 -19.78 17.41
CA VAL A 420 -20.21 -18.77 17.76
C VAL A 420 -20.13 -17.72 16.67
N ASN A 421 -20.37 -16.46 17.03
CA ASN A 421 -20.30 -15.28 16.16
C ASN A 421 -19.91 -14.05 16.98
N ASP A 422 -18.72 -14.08 17.58
CA ASP A 422 -18.23 -13.02 18.44
C ASP A 422 -17.46 -11.96 17.63
N SER A 423 -17.56 -10.71 18.05
CA SER A 423 -16.76 -9.61 17.53
C SER A 423 -16.32 -8.64 18.63
N VAL A 424 -15.08 -8.16 18.53
CA VAL A 424 -14.53 -7.12 19.40
C VAL A 424 -13.84 -6.10 18.49
N LEU A 425 -14.25 -4.85 18.61
CA LEU A 425 -13.67 -3.70 17.92
C LEU A 425 -13.06 -2.77 18.96
N VAL A 426 -11.79 -2.43 18.82
CA VAL A 426 -11.09 -1.46 19.65
C VAL A 426 -10.57 -0.37 18.73
N ALA A 427 -11.09 0.85 18.90
CA ALA A 427 -10.62 2.03 18.19
C ALA A 427 -9.88 2.95 19.18
N ILE A 428 -8.69 3.39 18.80
CA ILE A 428 -7.85 4.32 19.54
C ILE A 428 -7.56 5.49 18.61
N LYS A 429 -7.77 6.72 19.08
CA LYS A 429 -7.46 7.94 18.33
C LYS A 429 -6.63 8.88 19.18
N ASN A 430 -5.67 9.54 18.55
CA ASN A 430 -4.81 10.53 19.17
C ASN A 430 -4.08 10.02 20.43
N LEU A 431 -3.61 8.77 20.41
CA LEU A 431 -2.79 8.23 21.49
C LEU A 431 -1.35 8.78 21.37
N ASP A 432 -0.86 9.40 22.43
CA ASP A 432 0.55 9.82 22.47
C ASP A 432 1.49 8.59 22.56
N ALA A 433 2.55 8.59 21.75
CA ALA A 433 3.55 7.52 21.74
C ALA A 433 4.22 7.27 23.10
N LYS A 434 4.33 8.30 23.94
CA LYS A 434 4.85 8.18 25.32
C LYS A 434 3.91 7.38 26.19
N ASP A 435 2.61 7.67 26.12
CA ASP A 435 1.56 6.91 26.81
C ASP A 435 1.42 5.49 26.23
N ALA A 436 1.77 5.31 24.96
CA ALA A 436 1.78 4.01 24.31
C ALA A 436 2.98 3.13 24.69
N GLY A 437 4.02 3.69 25.31
CA GLY A 437 5.31 3.03 25.55
C GLY A 437 6.17 2.85 24.29
N VAL A 438 5.82 3.53 23.20
CA VAL A 438 6.52 3.47 21.91
C VAL A 438 7.74 4.39 21.91
N SER A 439 7.76 5.43 22.75
CA SER A 439 8.88 6.37 22.83
C SER A 439 10.16 5.81 23.46
N SER A 440 10.12 4.57 23.96
CA SER A 440 11.28 3.84 24.50
C SER A 440 11.90 2.86 23.49
N ILE A 441 11.39 2.81 22.25
CA ILE A 441 11.96 1.97 21.21
C ILE A 441 13.28 2.58 20.75
N ASP A 442 14.33 1.77 20.85
CA ASP A 442 15.66 2.12 20.39
C ASP A 442 15.77 1.82 18.89
N TYR A 443 15.86 2.87 18.07
CA TYR A 443 16.13 2.74 16.63
C TYR A 443 17.64 2.88 16.33
N GLY A 444 18.49 2.53 17.30
CA GLY A 444 19.94 2.67 17.23
C GLY A 444 20.38 4.09 17.57
N LYS A 445 20.65 4.91 16.55
CA LYS A 445 21.19 6.27 16.72
C LYS A 445 20.13 7.34 17.01
N PHE A 446 18.86 7.00 16.84
CA PHE A 446 17.74 7.89 17.07
C PHE A 446 16.67 7.22 17.94
N VAL A 447 15.91 8.04 18.65
CA VAL A 447 14.78 7.63 19.47
C VAL A 447 13.55 8.33 18.93
N LEU A 448 12.43 7.60 18.82
CA LEU A 448 11.15 8.25 18.58
C LEU A 448 10.73 8.96 19.87
N GLU A 449 10.89 10.28 19.92
CA GLU A 449 10.57 11.09 21.09
C GLU A 449 9.06 11.34 21.20
N GLY A 450 8.37 11.41 20.06
CA GLY A 450 6.93 11.59 20.02
C GLY A 450 6.31 11.07 18.73
N ALA A 451 5.08 10.60 18.81
CA ALA A 451 4.20 10.36 17.68
C ALA A 451 2.75 10.36 18.17
N ILE A 452 1.83 10.62 17.26
CA ILE A 452 0.39 10.46 17.48
C ILE A 452 -0.04 9.17 16.82
N ILE A 453 -0.73 8.33 17.58
CA ILE A 453 -1.14 6.99 17.20
C ILE A 453 -2.65 6.94 17.06
N ASP A 454 -3.12 6.51 15.89
CA ASP A 454 -4.47 5.98 15.72
C ASP A 454 -4.38 4.47 15.50
N ALA A 455 -5.27 3.68 16.09
CA ALA A 455 -5.29 2.23 15.89
C ALA A 455 -6.72 1.68 15.87
N ASP A 456 -7.00 0.81 14.91
CA ASP A 456 -8.24 0.05 14.81
C ASP A 456 -7.93 -1.44 14.88
N ILE A 457 -8.35 -2.10 15.96
CA ILE A 457 -8.17 -3.53 16.18
C ILE A 457 -9.55 -4.19 16.07
N LYS A 458 -9.66 -5.20 15.23
CA LYS A 458 -10.89 -5.98 15.01
C LYS A 458 -10.58 -7.44 15.25
N ALA A 459 -11.30 -8.06 16.18
CA ALA A 459 -11.22 -9.48 16.43
C ALA A 459 -12.59 -10.11 16.16
N TYR A 460 -12.61 -11.22 15.44
CA TYR A 460 -13.80 -11.97 15.10
C TYR A 460 -13.58 -13.44 15.44
N ASN A 461 -14.57 -14.09 16.02
CA ASN A 461 -14.53 -15.50 16.34
C ASN A 461 -15.80 -16.18 15.83
N THR A 462 -15.62 -17.28 15.12
CA THR A 462 -16.71 -18.12 14.62
C THR A 462 -16.41 -19.57 14.96
N SER A 463 -17.37 -20.47 14.72
CA SER A 463 -17.16 -21.91 14.94
C SER A 463 -16.03 -22.52 14.09
N GLU A 464 -15.64 -21.89 12.98
CA GLU A 464 -14.67 -22.43 12.01
C GLU A 464 -13.35 -21.64 11.97
N LYS A 465 -13.39 -20.36 12.32
CA LYS A 465 -12.24 -19.45 12.22
C LYS A 465 -12.24 -18.39 13.30
N ALA A 466 -11.04 -18.00 13.71
CA ALA A 466 -10.78 -16.86 14.58
C ALA A 466 -9.80 -15.93 13.86
N ARG A 467 -10.13 -14.65 13.76
CA ARG A 467 -9.31 -13.66 13.04
C ARG A 467 -9.14 -12.41 13.88
N VAL A 468 -7.93 -11.86 13.88
CA VAL A 468 -7.63 -10.53 14.38
C VAL A 468 -6.95 -9.72 13.28
N SER A 469 -7.43 -8.51 13.05
CA SER A 469 -6.77 -7.53 12.20
C SER A 469 -6.55 -6.24 12.99
N ALA A 470 -5.36 -5.67 12.90
CA ALA A 470 -5.04 -4.36 13.46
C ALA A 470 -4.50 -3.45 12.35
N GLU A 471 -5.05 -2.25 12.25
CA GLU A 471 -4.50 -1.16 11.45
C GLU A 471 -4.02 -0.07 12.40
N ILE A 472 -2.77 0.34 12.26
CA ILE A 472 -2.12 1.29 13.15
C ILE A 472 -1.51 2.39 12.28
N ASN A 473 -1.80 3.64 12.61
CA ASN A 473 -1.30 4.81 11.92
C ASN A 473 -0.49 5.65 12.91
N LEU A 474 0.83 5.70 12.71
CA LEU A 474 1.72 6.64 13.39
C LEU A 474 1.79 7.92 12.56
N LYS A 475 1.56 9.06 13.21
CA LYS A 475 1.55 10.40 12.59
C LYS A 475 2.43 11.33 13.42
N ASN A 476 2.88 12.43 12.82
CA ASN A 476 3.64 13.48 13.50
C ASN A 476 4.82 12.89 14.29
N MET A 477 5.56 11.99 13.65
CA MET A 477 6.68 11.30 14.26
C MET A 477 7.83 12.30 14.44
N VAL A 478 8.32 12.41 15.67
CA VAL A 478 9.43 13.27 16.06
C VAL A 478 10.54 12.37 16.56
N PHE A 479 11.67 12.43 15.88
CA PHE A 479 12.86 11.68 16.26
C PHE A 479 13.86 12.60 16.94
N LYS A 480 14.64 12.04 17.88
CA LYS A 480 15.75 12.70 18.54
C LYS A 480 17.04 11.90 18.36
N LYS A 481 18.14 12.57 18.02
CA LYS A 481 19.49 11.97 17.96
C LYS A 481 19.99 11.61 19.37
N LYS A 482 20.68 10.48 19.51
CA LYS A 482 21.36 10.09 20.75
C LYS A 482 22.73 10.76 20.91
N THR A 483 23.58 10.84 19.87
CA THR A 483 24.85 11.61 19.87
C THR A 483 25.53 11.69 18.47
N GLY A 484 26.22 12.80 18.17
CA GLY A 484 27.28 12.93 17.12
C GLY A 484 26.83 13.18 15.67
N GLU A 485 27.36 14.27 15.06
CA GLU A 485 27.35 14.71 13.64
C GLU A 485 26.06 14.55 12.79
N GLU A 486 26.08 15.12 11.58
CA GLU A 486 25.00 15.08 10.59
C GLU A 486 24.70 13.63 10.16
N ASP A 487 23.85 12.94 10.91
CA ASP A 487 23.26 11.68 10.48
C ASP A 487 22.13 11.93 9.47
N LEU A 488 22.42 11.74 8.19
CA LEU A 488 21.46 11.80 7.10
C LEU A 488 20.24 10.89 7.32
N ILE A 489 20.40 9.75 7.99
CA ILE A 489 19.28 8.84 8.30
C ILE A 489 18.31 9.52 9.26
N PHE A 490 18.81 10.34 10.19
CA PHE A 490 17.96 11.14 11.07
C PHE A 490 17.13 12.15 10.28
N ASP A 491 17.71 12.84 9.31
CA ASP A 491 16.98 13.81 8.50
C ASP A 491 15.87 13.13 7.69
N ILE A 492 16.17 11.97 7.07
CA ILE A 492 15.20 11.15 6.33
C ILE A 492 14.04 10.75 7.22
N VAL A 493 14.36 10.17 8.37
CA VAL A 493 13.39 9.61 9.30
C VAL A 493 12.54 10.72 9.94
N ASN A 494 13.11 11.89 10.20
CA ASN A 494 12.39 13.06 10.72
C ASN A 494 11.50 13.76 9.66
N LYS A 495 11.67 13.45 8.37
CA LYS A 495 10.77 13.91 7.28
C LYS A 495 9.65 12.91 6.96
N ILE A 496 9.63 11.74 7.61
CA ILE A 496 8.53 10.77 7.51
C ILE A 496 7.32 11.33 8.26
N GLY A 497 6.29 11.75 7.52
CA GLY A 497 5.10 12.36 8.12
C GLY A 497 4.16 11.35 8.81
N ALA A 498 4.05 10.14 8.24
CA ALA A 498 3.22 9.07 8.78
C ALA A 498 3.68 7.70 8.30
N VAL A 499 3.43 6.69 9.12
CA VAL A 499 3.63 5.27 8.82
C VAL A 499 2.38 4.49 9.18
N LYS A 500 1.94 3.62 8.27
CA LYS A 500 0.80 2.73 8.41
C LYS A 500 1.28 1.30 8.55
N ILE A 501 0.78 0.62 9.57
CA ILE A 501 1.10 -0.76 9.89
C ILE A 501 -0.20 -1.57 9.84
N ARG A 502 -0.15 -2.73 9.19
CA ARG A 502 -1.26 -3.68 9.14
C ARG A 502 -0.79 -5.03 9.65
N VAL A 503 -1.49 -5.54 10.65
CA VAL A 503 -1.27 -6.88 11.22
C VAL A 503 -2.55 -7.69 11.01
N ASN A 504 -2.42 -8.91 10.48
CA ASN A 504 -3.50 -9.87 10.37
C ASN A 504 -3.05 -11.20 10.96
N ALA A 505 -3.87 -11.77 11.83
CA ALA A 505 -3.70 -13.11 12.37
C ALA A 505 -4.99 -13.89 12.19
N GLU A 506 -4.91 -15.11 11.70
CA GLU A 506 -6.07 -15.96 11.46
C GLU A 506 -5.75 -17.41 11.83
N ILE A 507 -6.67 -18.05 12.55
CA ILE A 507 -6.71 -19.50 12.72
C ILE A 507 -7.90 -20.03 11.95
N LYS A 508 -7.63 -21.01 11.10
CA LYS A 508 -8.63 -21.80 10.39
C LYS A 508 -8.20 -23.26 10.42
N ASP A 509 -9.11 -24.16 10.80
CA ASP A 509 -8.86 -25.61 10.87
C ASP A 509 -7.61 -25.97 11.72
N GLY A 510 -7.40 -25.27 12.83
CA GLY A 510 -6.26 -25.48 13.73
C GLY A 510 -4.91 -24.98 13.21
N ARG A 511 -4.83 -24.44 11.99
CA ARG A 511 -3.62 -23.81 11.44
C ARG A 511 -3.65 -22.31 11.68
N ALA A 512 -2.60 -21.80 12.32
CA ALA A 512 -2.40 -20.37 12.53
C ALA A 512 -1.61 -19.76 11.37
N SER A 513 -2.07 -18.61 10.87
CA SER A 513 -1.39 -17.76 9.92
C SER A 513 -1.29 -16.35 10.48
N VAL A 514 -0.14 -15.71 10.32
CA VAL A 514 0.11 -14.35 10.78
C VAL A 514 0.86 -13.63 9.67
N SER A 515 0.34 -12.49 9.24
CA SER A 515 1.01 -11.56 8.35
C SER A 515 1.06 -10.17 8.98
N ALA A 516 2.18 -9.51 8.81
CA ALA A 516 2.35 -8.12 9.18
C ALA A 516 3.02 -7.40 8.00
N GLY A 517 2.67 -6.14 7.80
CA GLY A 517 3.27 -5.31 6.76
C GLY A 517 3.12 -3.84 7.08
N SER A 518 3.98 -3.03 6.48
CA SER A 518 4.01 -1.58 6.68
C SER A 518 4.10 -0.84 5.35
N ASP A 519 3.74 0.44 5.34
CA ASP A 519 4.13 1.35 4.28
C ASP A 519 5.42 2.14 4.62
N ALA A 520 6.10 1.77 5.71
CA ALA A 520 7.33 2.41 6.19
C ALA A 520 8.37 2.58 5.08
N VAL A 521 8.52 1.58 4.21
CA VAL A 521 9.42 1.62 3.04
C VAL A 521 9.04 2.76 2.12
N SER A 522 7.78 2.82 1.69
CA SER A 522 7.29 3.89 0.82
C SER A 522 7.33 5.24 1.53
N ALA A 523 7.14 5.28 2.85
CA ALA A 523 7.21 6.49 3.65
C ALA A 523 8.65 7.02 3.75
N ILE A 524 9.63 6.13 3.92
CA ILE A 524 11.06 6.42 3.81
C ILE A 524 11.39 6.92 2.41
N SER A 525 10.94 6.25 1.35
CA SER A 525 11.19 6.68 -0.04
C SER A 525 10.63 8.08 -0.33
N ARG A 526 9.45 8.41 0.23
CA ARG A 526 8.88 9.77 0.16
C ARG A 526 9.69 10.78 0.98
N GLY A 527 10.17 10.41 2.17
CA GLY A 527 11.05 11.24 3.00
C GLY A 527 12.40 11.49 2.33
N LEU A 528 12.98 10.45 1.72
CA LEU A 528 14.17 10.51 0.87
C LEU A 528 13.93 11.49 -0.28
N GLY A 529 12.86 11.33 -1.08
CA GLY A 529 12.58 12.25 -2.19
C GLY A 529 12.48 13.74 -1.78
N LYS A 530 12.04 14.02 -0.55
CA LYS A 530 11.98 15.39 0.00
C LYS A 530 13.35 15.97 0.39
N ILE A 531 14.34 15.13 0.68
CA ILE A 531 15.70 15.55 1.08
C ILE A 531 16.67 15.45 -0.09
N TYR A 532 16.49 14.42 -0.90
CA TYR A 532 17.37 14.03 -1.99
C TYR A 532 16.95 14.54 -3.35
N GLY A 533 15.82 15.25 -3.51
CA GLY A 533 15.50 15.89 -4.79
C GLY A 533 16.67 16.71 -5.38
N GLU A 534 17.46 17.36 -4.51
CA GLU A 534 18.66 18.11 -4.91
C GLU A 534 19.94 17.26 -4.96
N LYS A 535 20.25 16.48 -3.92
CA LYS A 535 21.49 15.67 -3.87
C LYS A 535 21.47 14.40 -4.74
N ALA A 536 20.31 13.75 -4.93
CA ALA A 536 20.19 12.64 -5.89
C ALA A 536 20.27 13.14 -7.33
N ALA A 537 19.75 14.35 -7.61
CA ALA A 537 19.96 14.98 -8.91
C ALA A 537 21.46 15.26 -9.17
N GLU A 538 22.24 15.63 -8.15
CA GLU A 538 23.70 15.78 -8.28
C GLU A 538 24.41 14.45 -8.55
N ILE A 539 24.03 13.36 -7.86
CA ILE A 539 24.60 12.02 -8.04
C ILE A 539 24.21 11.45 -9.41
N GLU A 540 22.94 11.58 -9.81
CA GLU A 540 22.46 11.20 -11.14
C GLU A 540 23.16 12.02 -12.22
N ALA A 541 23.37 13.33 -12.00
CA ALA A 541 24.14 14.17 -12.90
C ALA A 541 25.63 13.80 -12.96
N ALA A 542 26.22 13.27 -11.88
CA ALA A 542 27.60 12.77 -11.86
C ALA A 542 27.75 11.42 -12.58
N ALA A 543 26.80 10.50 -12.37
CA ALA A 543 26.71 9.24 -13.09
C ALA A 543 26.50 9.48 -14.60
N ARG A 544 25.53 10.34 -14.94
CA ARG A 544 25.26 10.74 -16.34
C ARG A 544 26.46 11.42 -16.98
N ARG A 545 27.18 12.30 -16.27
CA ARG A 545 28.43 12.90 -16.76
C ARG A 545 29.50 11.86 -17.02
N SER A 546 29.65 10.86 -16.16
CA SER A 546 30.62 9.77 -16.34
C SER A 546 30.31 8.93 -17.58
N VAL A 547 29.04 8.59 -17.79
CA VAL A 547 28.56 7.88 -19.00
C VAL A 547 28.82 8.72 -20.26
N MET A 548 28.44 10.00 -20.24
CA MET A 548 28.66 10.92 -21.36
C MET A 548 30.15 11.13 -21.68
N ASN A 549 31.01 11.19 -20.67
CA ASN A 549 32.45 11.32 -20.88
C ASN A 549 33.06 10.04 -21.47
N ALA A 550 32.63 8.87 -21.02
CA ALA A 550 33.15 7.58 -21.50
C ALA A 550 32.69 7.25 -22.95
N ALA A 551 31.52 7.74 -23.35
CA ALA A 551 30.94 7.55 -24.68
C ALA A 551 31.02 8.80 -25.58
N GLY A 552 31.64 9.88 -25.10
CA GLY A 552 31.67 11.17 -25.79
C GLY A 552 32.17 11.11 -27.24
N PRO A 553 33.27 10.40 -27.54
CA PRO A 553 33.74 10.21 -28.91
C PRO A 553 32.72 9.52 -29.82
N ASP A 554 32.05 8.47 -29.31
CA ASP A 554 31.05 7.70 -30.06
C ASP A 554 29.81 8.55 -30.36
N ILE A 555 29.32 9.29 -29.35
CA ILE A 555 28.17 10.20 -29.45
C ILE A 555 28.47 11.33 -30.46
N SER A 556 29.64 11.96 -30.34
CA SER A 556 30.03 13.05 -31.25
C SER A 556 30.25 12.54 -32.67
N GLY A 557 30.82 11.34 -32.82
CA GLY A 557 31.05 10.68 -34.10
C GLY A 557 29.75 10.39 -34.85
N VAL A 558 28.74 9.81 -34.20
CA VAL A 558 27.47 9.50 -34.86
C VAL A 558 26.67 10.76 -35.24
N ILE A 559 26.67 11.79 -34.37
CA ILE A 559 25.97 13.05 -34.65
C ILE A 559 26.66 13.78 -35.81
N GLY A 560 27.98 13.97 -35.74
CA GLY A 560 28.74 14.65 -36.79
C GLY A 560 28.74 13.90 -38.13
N GLY A 561 28.83 12.57 -38.10
CA GLY A 561 28.73 11.72 -39.29
C GLY A 561 27.36 11.81 -39.97
N SER A 562 26.28 11.87 -39.17
CA SER A 562 24.93 12.05 -39.66
C SER A 562 24.70 13.44 -40.26
N GLU A 563 25.22 14.49 -39.64
CA GLU A 563 25.15 15.87 -40.18
C GLU A 563 25.90 16.02 -41.50
N LYS A 564 27.10 15.43 -41.59
CA LYS A 564 27.87 15.38 -42.83
C LYS A 564 27.09 14.66 -43.93
N SER A 565 26.52 13.50 -43.61
CA SER A 565 25.69 12.72 -44.53
C SER A 565 24.44 13.48 -44.97
N ALA A 566 23.81 14.25 -44.07
CA ALA A 566 22.70 15.13 -44.41
C ALA A 566 23.11 16.21 -45.42
N GLY A 567 24.31 16.77 -45.27
CA GLY A 567 24.90 17.75 -46.19
C GLY A 567 25.12 17.16 -47.58
N ASP A 568 25.74 15.99 -47.67
CA ASP A 568 26.00 15.29 -48.93
C ASP A 568 24.69 14.98 -49.69
N ILE A 569 23.66 14.52 -48.96
CA ILE A 569 22.34 14.25 -49.54
C ILE A 569 21.67 15.54 -50.06
N ARG A 570 21.77 16.67 -49.33
CA ARG A 570 21.22 17.96 -49.80
C ARG A 570 21.85 18.39 -51.12
N ALA A 571 23.18 18.27 -51.24
CA ALA A 571 23.91 18.67 -52.43
C ALA A 571 23.43 17.87 -53.66
N VAL A 572 23.25 16.57 -53.50
CA VAL A 572 22.78 15.69 -54.57
C VAL A 572 21.34 15.99 -55.00
N ILE A 573 20.42 16.21 -54.05
CA ILE A 573 19.03 16.58 -54.37
C ILE A 573 18.96 17.89 -55.14
N ALA A 574 19.71 18.92 -54.69
CA ALA A 574 19.73 20.22 -55.35
C ALA A 574 20.18 20.08 -56.82
N GLY A 575 21.16 19.22 -57.09
CA GLY A 575 21.60 18.91 -58.45
C GLY A 575 20.52 18.23 -59.30
N VAL A 576 19.90 17.16 -58.80
CA VAL A 576 18.93 16.36 -59.58
C VAL A 576 17.59 17.10 -59.77
N ASP A 577 17.06 17.74 -58.73
CA ASP A 577 15.77 18.46 -58.79
C ASP A 577 15.88 19.72 -59.68
N GLY A 578 17.00 20.45 -59.56
CA GLY A 578 17.30 21.61 -60.41
C GLY A 578 17.42 21.22 -61.89
N ALA A 579 18.09 20.10 -62.19
CA ALA A 579 18.24 19.57 -63.55
C ALA A 579 16.90 19.09 -64.14
N ALA A 580 16.08 18.39 -63.35
CA ALA A 580 14.78 17.89 -63.80
C ALA A 580 13.77 19.02 -64.08
N GLY A 581 13.66 20.00 -63.16
CA GLY A 581 12.69 21.09 -63.30
C GLY A 581 12.96 22.01 -64.50
N SER A 582 14.23 22.25 -64.78
CA SER A 582 14.66 23.04 -65.93
C SER A 582 14.44 22.32 -67.27
N ALA A 583 14.71 21.01 -67.35
CA ALA A 583 14.43 20.22 -68.55
C ALA A 583 12.94 20.26 -68.96
N VAL A 584 12.02 20.14 -67.98
CA VAL A 584 10.57 20.29 -68.22
C VAL A 584 10.24 21.67 -68.76
N SER A 585 10.74 22.73 -68.11
CA SER A 585 10.52 24.13 -68.54
C SER A 585 11.02 24.38 -69.97
N ASP A 586 12.17 23.83 -70.34
CA ASP A 586 12.76 24.06 -71.66
C ASP A 586 11.95 23.38 -72.78
N ILE A 587 11.43 22.17 -72.53
CA ILE A 587 10.53 21.48 -73.47
C ILE A 587 9.20 22.22 -73.62
N GLU A 588 8.58 22.67 -72.52
CA GLU A 588 7.33 23.42 -72.58
C GLU A 588 7.47 24.72 -73.39
N LYS A 589 8.59 25.43 -73.23
CA LYS A 589 8.92 26.62 -74.03
C LYS A 589 9.07 26.26 -75.51
N ALA A 590 9.78 25.18 -75.83
CA ALA A 590 9.95 24.70 -77.21
C ALA A 590 8.60 24.37 -77.87
N LYS A 591 7.73 23.61 -77.19
CA LYS A 591 6.38 23.26 -77.67
C LYS A 591 5.52 24.50 -77.92
N LYS A 592 5.55 25.46 -76.98
CA LYS A 592 4.79 26.71 -77.11
C LYS A 592 5.23 27.53 -78.31
N LYS A 593 6.54 27.59 -78.57
CA LYS A 593 7.11 28.29 -79.72
C LYS A 593 6.63 27.68 -81.04
N ILE A 594 6.79 26.36 -81.23
CA ILE A 594 6.38 25.68 -82.48
C ILE A 594 4.86 25.78 -82.69
N SER A 595 4.06 25.59 -81.63
CA SER A 595 2.60 25.69 -81.72
C SER A 595 2.15 27.09 -82.17
N ALA A 596 2.77 28.14 -81.61
CA ALA A 596 2.48 29.52 -82.00
C ALA A 596 2.85 29.80 -83.48
N GLU A 597 3.94 29.23 -83.98
CA GLU A 597 4.33 29.36 -85.39
C GLU A 597 3.34 28.64 -86.33
N ILE A 598 2.89 27.42 -85.98
CA ILE A 598 1.85 26.70 -86.73
C ILE A 598 0.56 27.50 -86.78
N ASP A 599 0.10 28.04 -85.65
CA ASP A 599 -1.14 28.80 -85.57
C ASP A 599 -1.06 30.10 -86.39
N ARG A 600 0.11 30.76 -86.40
CA ARG A 600 0.34 31.94 -87.23
C ARG A 600 0.18 31.61 -88.73
N VAL A 601 0.88 30.57 -89.21
CA VAL A 601 0.85 30.18 -90.63
C VAL A 601 -0.55 29.74 -91.06
N LYS A 602 -1.28 29.00 -90.22
CA LYS A 602 -2.68 28.62 -90.50
C LYS A 602 -3.61 29.83 -90.64
N LYS A 603 -3.44 30.85 -89.79
CA LYS A 603 -4.23 32.11 -89.87
C LYS A 603 -3.90 32.91 -91.12
N GLU A 604 -2.62 33.03 -91.48
CA GLU A 604 -2.18 33.75 -92.68
C GLU A 604 -2.72 33.11 -93.97
N GLN A 605 -2.77 31.78 -94.04
CA GLN A 605 -3.34 31.08 -95.19
C GLN A 605 -4.87 31.12 -95.25
N GLY A 606 -5.55 31.03 -94.11
CA GLY A 606 -7.01 31.21 -94.05
C GLY A 606 -7.45 32.62 -94.45
N GLY A 607 -6.67 33.64 -94.08
CA GLY A 607 -6.89 35.03 -94.50
C GLY A 607 -6.58 35.29 -95.98
N SER A 608 -5.60 34.58 -96.55
CA SER A 608 -5.26 34.62 -97.98
C SER A 608 -6.37 34.03 -98.86
N LEU A 609 -6.94 32.88 -98.45
CA LEU A 609 -8.06 32.24 -99.16
C LEU A 609 -9.34 33.09 -99.13
N LEU A 610 -9.63 33.77 -98.01
CA LEU A 610 -10.76 34.71 -97.91
C LEU A 610 -10.59 35.95 -98.79
N LYS A 611 -9.35 36.44 -98.98
CA LYS A 611 -9.06 37.56 -99.89
C LYS A 611 -9.14 37.16 -101.36
N GLY A 612 -8.79 35.92 -101.72
CA GLY A 612 -8.88 35.42 -103.09
C GLY A 612 -10.30 35.13 -103.58
N ILE A 613 -11.27 34.92 -102.67
CA ILE A 613 -12.69 34.71 -103.01
C ILE A 613 -13.46 36.05 -103.11
N MET A 614 -12.93 37.14 -102.53
CA MET A 614 -13.53 38.48 -102.58
C MET A 614 -12.95 39.39 -103.70
N GLN A 615 -12.15 38.85 -104.63
CA GLN A 615 -11.69 39.56 -105.83
C GLN A 615 -12.42 39.09 -107.08
#